data_AF-A0A9Y0ZG07-F1
#
_entry.id   AF-A0A9Y0ZG07-F1
#
_cell.length_a   1.000
_cell.length_b   1.000
_cell.length_c   1.000
_cell.angle_alpha   90.00
_cell.angle_beta   90.00
_cell.angle_gamma   90.00
#
_symmetry.space_group_name_H-M   'P 1'
#
loop_
_entity.id
_entity.type
_entity.pdbx_description
1 polymer ?
#
loop_
_entity_poly.entity_id
_entity_poly.type
_entity_poly.pdbx_seq_one_letter_code
_entity_poly.pdbx_strand_id
1 'polypeptide(L)'
;GRIMVNVGGSCVEAEDSRRDGKVVMEETLGAMQRVFSNKLFVLSLGNRKDDSSIALTGDLPELDAWRKALPRSLKCYADMWVPFR
;
A
#
# COMPACT_ATOMS: atom_id res chain seq x y z
N GLY A 1 -16.85 0.38 -4.94
CA GLY A 1 -16.20 -0.91 -4.60
C GLY A 1 -14.90 -0.65 -3.88
N ARG A 2 -14.26 -1.67 -3.31
CA ARG A 2 -12.92 -1.62 -2.69
C ARG A 2 -11.93 -2.29 -3.64
N ILE A 3 -10.72 -1.77 -3.76
CA ILE A 3 -9.62 -2.39 -4.50
C ILE A 3 -8.41 -2.47 -3.57
N MET A 4 -7.78 -3.64 -3.53
CA MET A 4 -6.48 -3.85 -2.89
C MET A 4 -5.49 -4.30 -3.97
N VAL A 5 -4.33 -3.66 -4.02
CA VAL A 5 -3.30 -3.92 -5.04
C VAL A 5 -1.96 -4.09 -4.34
N ASN A 6 -1.25 -5.18 -4.61
CA ASN A 6 0.17 -5.26 -4.30
C ASN A 6 0.92 -4.46 -5.36
N VAL A 7 1.51 -3.33 -4.97
CA VAL A 7 2.23 -2.44 -5.90
C VAL A 7 3.72 -2.75 -5.96
N GLY A 8 4.17 -3.78 -5.23
CA GLY A 8 5.58 -4.18 -5.16
C GLY A 8 6.46 -3.08 -4.57
N GLY A 9 7.73 -3.09 -4.97
CA GLY A 9 8.75 -2.11 -4.60
C GLY A 9 9.81 -2.01 -5.70
N SER A 10 11.09 -1.96 -5.34
CA SER A 10 12.19 -1.91 -6.31
C SER A 10 12.25 -3.14 -7.24
N CYS A 11 11.65 -4.26 -6.84
CA CYS A 11 11.60 -5.51 -7.62
C CYS A 11 10.51 -5.56 -8.70
N VAL A 12 9.72 -4.50 -8.87
CA VAL A 12 8.65 -4.48 -9.88
C VAL A 12 9.24 -4.60 -11.28
N GLU A 13 8.75 -5.59 -12.03
CA GLU A 13 9.06 -5.76 -13.44
C GLU A 13 8.25 -4.74 -14.26
N ALA A 14 8.97 -3.85 -14.94
CA ALA A 14 8.39 -2.88 -15.83
C ALA A 14 8.23 -3.46 -17.24
N GLU A 15 7.14 -3.11 -17.94
CA GLU A 15 7.00 -3.45 -19.37
C GLU A 15 8.15 -2.89 -20.21
N ASP A 16 8.62 -1.67 -19.86
CA ASP A 16 9.89 -1.14 -20.34
C ASP A 16 11.00 -1.46 -19.33
N SER A 17 11.81 -2.47 -19.65
CA SER A 17 12.89 -2.96 -18.78
C SER A 17 13.97 -1.92 -18.47
N ARG A 18 13.96 -0.75 -19.11
CA ARG A 18 14.87 0.37 -18.79
C ARG A 18 14.40 1.19 -17.58
N ARG A 19 13.16 0.97 -17.13
CA ARG A 19 12.57 1.70 -16.01
C ARG A 19 12.91 1.02 -14.70
N ASP A 20 13.19 1.84 -13.71
CA ASP A 20 13.41 1.40 -12.34
C ASP A 20 12.08 0.96 -11.70
N GLY A 21 12.08 -0.21 -11.05
CA GLY A 21 10.87 -0.80 -10.47
C GLY A 21 10.23 0.07 -9.38
N LYS A 22 11.05 0.78 -8.60
CA LYS A 22 10.55 1.71 -7.58
C LYS A 22 9.84 2.89 -8.22
N VAL A 23 10.38 3.46 -9.30
CA VAL A 23 9.71 4.52 -10.07
C VAL A 23 8.36 4.05 -10.62
N VAL A 24 8.28 2.81 -11.12
CA VAL A 24 7.03 2.23 -11.62
C VAL A 24 6.00 2.06 -10.49
N MET A 25 6.43 1.59 -9.32
CA MET A 25 5.58 1.49 -8.14
C MET A 25 5.04 2.86 -7.70
N GLU A 26 5.90 3.89 -7.64
CA GLU A 26 5.51 5.25 -7.26
C GLU A 26 4.51 5.86 -8.26
N GLU A 27 4.74 5.67 -9.56
CA GLU A 27 3.80 6.13 -10.59
C GLU A 27 2.47 5.39 -10.56
N THR A 28 2.48 4.09 -10.24
CA THR A 28 1.25 3.30 -10.05
C THR A 28 0.41 3.87 -8.92
N LEU A 29 1.04 4.17 -7.77
CA LEU A 29 0.36 4.82 -6.64
C LEU A 29 -0.16 6.22 -7.02
N GLY A 30 0.63 7.00 -7.78
CA GLY A 30 0.21 8.30 -8.29
C GLY A 30 -1.01 8.20 -9.23
N ALA A 31 -1.03 7.20 -10.11
CA ALA A 31 -2.19 6.94 -10.98
C ALA A 31 -3.43 6.54 -10.18
N MET A 32 -3.28 5.70 -9.15
CA MET A 32 -4.36 5.36 -8.23
C MET A 32 -4.88 6.60 -7.49
N GLN A 33 -3.99 7.45 -6.96
CA GLN A 33 -4.37 8.66 -6.23
C GLN A 33 -5.18 9.63 -7.10
N ARG A 34 -4.88 9.75 -8.40
CA ARG A 34 -5.68 10.58 -9.32
C ARG A 34 -7.13 10.11 -9.44
N VAL A 35 -7.39 8.81 -9.30
CA VAL A 35 -8.74 8.23 -9.41
C VAL A 35 -9.44 8.18 -8.06
N PHE A 36 -8.73 7.80 -6.99
CA PHE A 36 -9.28 7.56 -5.66
C PHE A 36 -9.08 8.72 -4.68
N SER A 37 -8.39 9.78 -5.10
CA SER A 37 -8.16 11.00 -4.32
C SER A 37 -7.55 10.70 -2.94
N ASN A 38 -8.10 11.30 -1.88
CA ASN A 38 -7.70 11.08 -0.50
C ASN A 38 -8.10 9.71 0.07
N LYS A 39 -8.70 8.85 -0.73
CA LYS A 39 -9.14 7.50 -0.34
C LYS A 39 -8.17 6.44 -0.83
N LEU A 40 -6.88 6.69 -0.68
CA LEU A 40 -5.81 5.75 -0.98
C LEU A 40 -4.91 5.62 0.26
N PHE A 41 -4.80 4.40 0.76
CA PHE A 41 -3.96 4.07 1.90
C PHE A 41 -2.91 3.05 1.47
N VAL A 42 -1.71 3.19 2.00
CA VAL A 42 -0.56 2.33 1.69
C VAL A 42 -0.04 1.71 2.97
N LEU A 43 0.30 0.43 2.89
CA LEU A 43 1.03 -0.30 3.90
C LEU A 43 2.37 -0.72 3.28
N SER A 44 3.46 -0.18 3.82
CA SER A 44 4.80 -0.66 3.48
C SER A 44 5.09 -1.93 4.29
N LEU A 45 5.39 -3.03 3.58
CA LEU A 45 5.76 -4.31 4.18
C LEU A 45 7.25 -4.36 4.53
N GLY A 46 7.98 -3.31 4.15
CA GLY A 46 9.42 -3.30 4.16
C GLY A 46 10.04 -3.39 5.55
N ASN A 47 10.95 -4.35 5.71
CA ASN A 47 12.08 -4.25 6.64
C ASN A 47 13.31 -3.75 5.86
N ARG A 48 14.50 -3.59 6.46
CA ARG A 48 15.68 -2.99 5.77
C ARG A 48 16.10 -3.65 4.43
N LYS A 49 15.52 -4.80 4.03
CA LYS A 49 15.83 -5.53 2.78
C LYS A 49 14.67 -5.60 1.77
N ASP A 50 13.45 -5.27 2.17
CA ASP A 50 12.26 -5.32 1.30
C ASP A 50 11.65 -3.92 1.31
N ASP A 51 11.23 -3.40 0.16
CA ASP A 51 10.54 -2.11 0.04
C ASP A 51 9.14 -2.27 -0.58
N SER A 52 8.62 -3.49 -0.59
CA SER A 52 7.31 -3.82 -1.13
C SER A 52 6.18 -3.12 -0.35
N SER A 53 5.14 -2.73 -1.08
CA SER A 53 4.00 -1.98 -0.55
C SER A 53 2.66 -2.52 -1.08
N ILE A 54 1.62 -2.38 -0.26
CA ILE A 54 0.24 -2.70 -0.62
C ILE A 54 -0.58 -1.40 -0.59
N ALA A 55 -1.40 -1.19 -1.62
CA ALA A 55 -2.35 -0.10 -1.72
C ALA A 55 -3.79 -0.58 -1.48
N LEU A 56 -4.60 0.21 -0.77
CA LEU A 56 -6.01 -0.04 -0.50
C LEU A 56 -6.83 1.22 -0.77
N THR A 57 -7.95 1.06 -1.48
CA THR A 57 -8.87 2.17 -1.80
C THR A 57 -10.09 2.28 -0.89
N GLY A 58 -10.58 3.51 -0.72
CA GLY A 58 -11.72 3.86 0.11
C GLY A 58 -11.34 4.14 1.58
N ASP A 59 -12.34 4.42 2.41
CA ASP A 59 -12.16 4.73 3.84
C ASP A 59 -11.71 3.50 4.64
N LEU A 60 -10.71 3.64 5.52
CA LEU A 60 -10.31 2.57 6.45
C LEU A 60 -11.44 2.25 7.44
N PRO A 61 -11.50 1.01 7.96
CA PRO A 61 -12.37 0.72 9.09
C PRO A 61 -11.92 1.50 10.34
N GLU A 62 -12.76 1.53 11.37
CA GLU A 62 -12.38 2.06 12.67
C GLU A 62 -11.22 1.23 13.23
N LEU A 63 -10.06 1.87 13.42
CA LEU A 63 -8.78 1.20 13.65
C LEU A 63 -8.76 0.45 14.98
N ASP A 64 -9.35 1.00 16.05
CA ASP A 64 -9.35 0.36 17.37
C ASP A 64 -10.23 -0.89 17.38
N ALA A 65 -11.41 -0.83 16.77
CA ALA A 65 -12.29 -1.97 16.59
C ALA A 65 -11.64 -3.05 15.72
N TRP A 66 -11.01 -2.65 14.61
CA TRP A 66 -10.30 -3.59 13.74
C TRP A 66 -9.14 -4.28 14.48
N ARG A 67 -8.32 -3.52 15.20
CA ARG A 67 -7.21 -4.03 16.01
C ARG A 67 -7.66 -4.96 17.14
N LYS A 68 -8.81 -4.71 17.76
CA LYS A 68 -9.41 -5.60 18.78
C LYS A 68 -9.87 -6.93 18.20
N ALA A 69 -10.31 -6.95 16.94
CA ALA A 69 -10.75 -8.16 16.25
C ALA A 69 -9.59 -9.04 15.74
N LEU A 70 -8.36 -8.51 15.68
CA LEU A 70 -7.20 -9.23 15.16
C LEU A 70 -6.46 -10.06 16.24
N PRO A 71 -5.92 -11.24 15.89
CA PRO A 71 -4.95 -11.96 16.72
C PRO A 71 -3.76 -11.06 17.09
N ARG A 72 -3.15 -11.30 18.26
CA ARG A 72 -2.05 -10.47 18.78
C ARG A 72 -0.91 -10.24 17.77
N SER A 73 -0.57 -11.25 16.98
CA SER A 73 0.49 -11.18 15.95
C SER A 73 0.17 -10.28 14.76
N LEU A 74 -1.10 -9.93 14.54
CA LEU A 74 -1.53 -9.13 13.38
C LEU A 74 -1.89 -7.69 13.75
N LYS A 75 -1.97 -7.36 15.04
CA LYS A 75 -2.41 -6.04 15.50
C LYS A 75 -1.56 -4.89 14.99
N CYS A 76 -0.25 -5.09 14.84
CA CYS A 76 0.64 -4.02 14.36
C CYS A 76 0.31 -3.56 12.94
N TYR A 77 -0.18 -4.44 12.08
CA TYR A 77 -0.49 -4.09 10.68
C TYR A 77 -1.71 -3.17 10.55
N ALA A 78 -2.63 -3.17 11.52
CA ALA A 78 -3.76 -2.24 11.50
C ALA A 78 -3.30 -0.78 11.60
N ASP A 79 -2.25 -0.53 12.39
CA ASP A 79 -1.71 0.81 12.67
C ASP A 79 -0.70 1.28 11.58
N MET A 80 -0.29 0.39 10.66
CA MET A 80 0.72 0.67 9.64
C MET A 80 0.15 1.28 8.35
N TRP A 81 -1.17 1.30 8.18
CA TRP A 81 -1.81 1.92 7.01
C TRP A 81 -1.73 3.44 7.11
N VAL A 82 -1.12 4.06 6.12
CA VAL A 82 -0.99 5.53 6.05
C VAL A 82 -1.64 6.06 4.77
N PRO A 83 -2.24 7.27 4.79
CA PRO A 83 -2.72 7.91 3.57
C PRO A 83 -1.56 8.10 2.57
N PHE A 84 -1.79 7.79 1.29
CA PHE A 84 -0.85 8.13 0.23
C PHE A 84 -0.94 9.63 -0.07
N ARG A 85 0.18 10.34 -0.01
CA ARG A 85 0.28 11.78 -0.22
C ARG A 85 1.21 12.09 -1.37
#